data_AF-A0A3N5MJN2-F1
#
_entry.id   AF-A0A3N5MJN2-F1
#
_cell.length_a   1.000
_cell.length_b   1.000
_cell.length_c   1.000
_cell.angle_alpha   90.00
_cell.angle_beta   90.00
_cell.angle_gamma   90.00
#
_symmetry.space_group_name_H-M   'P 1'
#
loop_
_entity.id
_entity.type
_entity.pdbx_description
1 polymer ?
#
loop_
_entity_poly.entity_id
_entity_poly.type
_entity_poly.pdbx_seq_one_letter_code
_entity_poly.pdbx_strand_id
1 'polypeptide(L)'
;GFIDEYLTEDFAREHKLFTFDKDEVSGDYEISSRDFQEIKRRLLFQLTNFGNPTIEVLDGNYENRGQLYLIHRYEGVDLDIPYAQETLANLYRLWGRPVHIETCLEGKVNMLFSFGPDGHSRQKLTSE
;
A
#
# COMPACT_ATOMS: atom_id res chain seq x y z
N GLY A 1 -10.08 11.54 -15.11
CA GLY A 1 -8.98 11.67 -16.10
C GLY A 1 -9.31 10.87 -17.36
N PHE A 2 -8.54 10.96 -18.46
CA PHE A 2 -8.89 10.27 -19.73
C PHE A 2 -9.17 8.78 -19.55
N ILE A 3 -8.25 8.03 -18.91
CA ILE A 3 -8.45 6.60 -18.64
C ILE A 3 -9.69 6.34 -17.79
N ASP A 4 -9.95 7.19 -16.80
CA ASP A 4 -11.10 7.01 -15.91
C ASP A 4 -12.44 7.17 -16.64
N GLU A 5 -12.51 8.08 -17.61
CA GLU A 5 -13.73 8.34 -18.37
C GLU A 5 -13.92 7.37 -19.55
N TYR A 6 -12.83 6.99 -20.22
CA TYR A 6 -12.89 6.32 -21.53
C TYR A 6 -12.46 4.85 -21.53
N LEU A 7 -11.85 4.33 -20.46
CA LEU A 7 -11.59 2.89 -20.36
C LEU A 7 -12.92 2.18 -20.09
N THR A 8 -13.36 1.32 -21.02
CA THR A 8 -14.59 0.52 -20.91
C THR A 8 -14.30 -0.95 -20.71
N GLU A 9 -15.28 -1.69 -20.17
CA GLU A 9 -15.16 -3.14 -19.96
C GLU A 9 -14.98 -3.89 -21.27
N ASP A 10 -15.73 -3.53 -22.31
CA ASP A 10 -15.63 -4.16 -23.63
C ASP A 10 -14.24 -3.96 -24.23
N PHE A 11 -13.68 -2.76 -24.13
CA PHE A 11 -12.31 -2.48 -24.57
C PHE A 11 -11.30 -3.33 -23.80
N ALA A 12 -11.41 -3.38 -22.48
CA ALA A 12 -10.52 -4.19 -21.64
C ALA A 12 -10.57 -5.68 -22.00
N ARG A 13 -11.77 -6.19 -22.30
CA ARG A 13 -12.00 -7.58 -22.71
C ARG A 13 -11.45 -7.88 -24.10
N GLU A 14 -11.73 -7.02 -25.08
CA GLU A 14 -11.24 -7.13 -26.45
C GLU A 14 -9.72 -7.15 -26.51
N HIS A 15 -9.07 -6.26 -25.75
CA HIS A 15 -7.63 -6.15 -25.66
C HIS A 15 -6.99 -7.10 -24.64
N LYS A 16 -7.78 -7.98 -24.00
CA LYS A 16 -7.33 -8.97 -23.01
C LYS A 16 -6.49 -8.35 -21.89
N LEU A 17 -6.92 -7.21 -21.35
CA LEU A 17 -6.29 -6.60 -20.19
C LEU A 17 -6.46 -7.49 -18.96
N PHE A 18 -5.46 -7.47 -18.08
CA PHE A 18 -5.44 -8.19 -16.81
C PHE A 18 -4.49 -7.51 -15.84
N THR A 19 -4.68 -7.76 -14.56
CA THR A 19 -3.68 -7.45 -13.53
C THR A 19 -2.80 -8.67 -13.31
N PHE A 20 -1.54 -8.43 -12.92
CA PHE A 20 -0.60 -9.48 -12.59
C PHE A 20 0.10 -9.14 -11.29
N ASP A 21 0.47 -10.17 -10.53
CA ASP A 21 1.25 -10.06 -9.32
C ASP A 21 2.46 -10.98 -9.41
N LYS A 22 3.48 -10.70 -8.62
CA LYS A 22 4.66 -11.54 -8.54
C LYS A 22 4.44 -12.59 -7.46
N ASP A 23 4.55 -13.86 -7.81
CA ASP A 23 4.52 -14.94 -6.83
C ASP A 23 5.76 -14.86 -5.93
N GLU A 24 5.55 -14.86 -4.61
CA GLU A 24 6.62 -14.67 -3.64
C GLU A 24 7.57 -15.88 -3.55
N VAL A 25 7.13 -17.06 -3.98
CA VAL A 25 7.88 -18.32 -3.85
C VAL A 25 8.69 -18.61 -5.10
N SER A 26 8.07 -18.55 -6.28
CA SER A 26 8.71 -18.80 -7.57
C SER A 26 9.42 -17.55 -8.12
N GLY A 27 8.94 -16.36 -7.75
CA GLY A 27 9.39 -15.09 -8.31
C GLY A 27 8.83 -14.79 -9.71
N ASP A 28 7.97 -15.66 -10.25
CA ASP A 28 7.34 -15.49 -11.55
C ASP A 28 6.13 -14.54 -11.47
N TYR A 29 5.78 -13.93 -12.60
CA TYR A 29 4.57 -13.10 -12.69
C TYR A 29 3.38 -13.95 -13.10
N GLU A 30 2.32 -13.88 -12.30
CA GLU A 30 1.07 -14.59 -12.54
C GLU A 30 -0.10 -13.63 -12.73
N ILE A 31 -1.10 -14.04 -13.52
CA ILE A 31 -2.32 -13.25 -13.70
C ILE A 31 -3.10 -13.28 -12.40
N SER A 32 -3.30 -12.11 -11.78
CA SER A 32 -4.02 -12.02 -10.52
C SER A 32 -5.51 -11.75 -10.68
N SER A 33 -5.91 -10.96 -11.69
CA SER A 33 -7.32 -10.70 -11.96
C SER A 33 -7.59 -10.32 -13.41
N ARG A 34 -8.80 -10.65 -13.85
CA ARG A 34 -9.40 -10.17 -15.11
C ARG A 34 -10.65 -9.32 -14.85
N ASP A 35 -10.93 -8.99 -13.59
CA ASP A 35 -12.04 -8.11 -13.23
C ASP A 35 -11.78 -6.69 -13.73
N PHE A 36 -12.78 -6.10 -14.37
CA PHE A 36 -12.65 -4.79 -15.00
C PHE A 36 -12.41 -3.68 -13.98
N GLN A 37 -13.07 -3.72 -12.82
CA GLN A 37 -12.89 -2.70 -11.79
C GLN A 37 -11.48 -2.77 -11.20
N GLU A 38 -10.94 -3.97 -11.00
CA GLU A 38 -9.56 -4.18 -10.56
C GLU A 38 -8.55 -3.66 -11.58
N ILE A 39 -8.72 -3.99 -12.86
CA ILE A 39 -7.87 -3.52 -13.96
C ILE A 39 -7.87 -1.98 -14.01
N LYS A 40 -9.05 -1.37 -14.02
CA LYS A 40 -9.21 0.09 -14.09
C LYS A 40 -8.53 0.75 -12.90
N ARG A 41 -8.73 0.24 -11.68
CA ARG A 41 -8.15 0.79 -10.46
C ARG A 41 -6.62 0.74 -10.48
N ARG A 42 -6.03 -0.40 -10.83
CA ARG A 42 -4.56 -0.53 -10.95
C ARG A 42 -3.99 0.41 -12.00
N LEU A 43 -4.65 0.56 -13.16
CA LEU A 43 -4.19 1.48 -14.20
C LEU A 43 -4.22 2.94 -13.73
N LEU A 44 -5.31 3.34 -13.05
CA LEU A 44 -5.43 4.70 -12.49
C LEU A 44 -4.41 4.96 -11.37
N PHE A 45 -4.14 3.96 -10.53
CA PHE A 45 -3.11 4.03 -9.50
C PHE A 45 -1.73 4.22 -10.11
N GLN A 46 -1.36 3.45 -11.14
CA GLN A 46 -0.06 3.63 -11.82
C GLN A 46 0.12 5.03 -12.43
N LEU A 47 -0.96 5.68 -12.81
CA LEU A 47 -0.95 7.04 -13.34
C LEU A 47 -0.98 8.12 -12.25
N THR A 48 -1.33 7.75 -11.01
CA THR A 48 -1.33 8.63 -9.84
C THR A 48 -0.03 8.45 -9.07
N ASN A 49 0.72 9.54 -8.84
CA ASN A 49 2.02 9.48 -8.14
C ASN A 49 3.02 8.44 -8.71
N PHE A 50 2.93 8.15 -10.02
CA PHE A 50 3.72 7.11 -10.71
C PHE A 50 3.62 5.72 -10.09
N GLY A 51 2.46 5.38 -9.50
CA GLY A 51 2.24 4.09 -8.83
C GLY A 51 2.99 3.95 -7.50
N ASN A 52 3.52 5.05 -6.94
CA ASN A 52 4.07 5.04 -5.59
C ASN A 52 2.96 5.29 -4.57
N PRO A 53 2.96 4.57 -3.43
CA PRO A 53 1.98 4.79 -2.38
C PRO A 53 2.12 6.20 -1.81
N THR A 54 0.98 6.83 -1.50
CA THR A 54 0.94 8.13 -0.86
C THR A 54 0.98 7.94 0.65
N ILE A 55 2.10 8.31 1.27
CA ILE A 55 2.31 8.23 2.72
C ILE A 55 2.30 9.63 3.32
N GLU A 56 1.53 9.81 4.39
CA GLU A 56 1.43 11.08 5.10
C GLU A 56 1.85 10.95 6.55
N VAL A 57 2.41 12.03 7.09
CA VAL A 57 2.66 12.15 8.54
C VAL A 57 1.37 12.61 9.20
N LEU A 58 0.77 11.75 10.02
CA LEU A 58 -0.41 12.10 10.82
C LEU A 58 0.00 12.79 12.12
N ASP A 59 1.06 12.28 12.79
CA ASP A 59 1.56 12.82 14.04
C ASP A 59 3.08 12.62 14.17
N GLY A 60 3.83 13.70 14.39
CA GLY A 60 5.27 13.68 14.65
C GLY A 60 5.67 13.57 16.13
N ASN A 61 4.68 13.56 17.03
CA ASN A 61 4.84 13.38 18.46
C ASN A 61 3.82 12.37 19.00
N TYR A 62 3.68 11.25 18.29
CA TYR A 62 2.72 10.22 18.62
C TYR A 62 2.90 9.70 20.06
N GLU A 63 1.77 9.52 20.75
CA GLU A 63 1.68 9.20 22.19
C GLU A 63 2.46 10.15 23.12
N ASN A 64 2.77 11.36 22.65
CA ASN A 64 3.65 12.32 23.32
C ASN A 64 5.06 11.75 23.63
N ARG A 65 5.56 10.86 22.76
CA ARG A 65 6.86 10.19 22.90
C ARG A 65 7.85 10.57 21.79
N GLY A 66 7.51 11.54 20.94
CA GLY A 66 8.28 11.92 19.74
C GLY A 66 8.30 10.83 18.66
N GLN A 67 7.39 9.86 18.73
CA GLN A 67 7.28 8.80 17.75
C GLN A 67 6.59 9.33 16.49
N LEU A 68 6.92 8.72 15.34
CA LEU A 68 6.36 9.12 14.07
C LEU A 68 5.18 8.20 13.72
N TYR A 69 4.00 8.77 13.54
CA TYR A 69 2.82 8.07 13.04
C TYR A 69 2.53 8.48 11.60
N LEU A 70 2.62 7.49 10.72
CA LEU A 70 2.36 7.62 9.30
C LEU A 70 1.03 6.96 8.96
N ILE A 71 0.36 7.50 7.95
CA ILE A 71 -0.82 6.88 7.35
C ILE A 71 -0.59 6.67 5.86
N HIS A 72 -0.87 5.47 5.38
CA HIS A 72 -0.97 5.18 3.96
C HIS A 72 -2.36 5.56 3.47
N ARG A 73 -2.42 6.49 2.51
CA ARG A 73 -3.68 6.86 1.86
C ARG A 73 -4.03 5.76 0.87
N TYR A 74 -4.89 4.86 1.32
CA TYR A 74 -5.31 3.70 0.57
C TYR A 74 -6.13 4.09 -0.66
N GLU A 75 -5.52 3.95 -1.83
CA GLU A 75 -6.17 4.20 -3.13
C GLU A 75 -6.48 2.89 -3.86
N GLY A 76 -6.79 1.85 -3.09
CA GLY A 76 -7.19 0.54 -3.61
C GLY A 76 -6.04 -0.38 -4.03
N VAL A 77 -4.83 -0.04 -3.62
CA VAL A 77 -3.62 -0.85 -3.78
C VAL A 77 -2.96 -1.00 -2.41
N ASP A 78 -2.67 -2.24 -2.04
CA ASP A 78 -2.03 -2.56 -0.76
C ASP A 78 -0.53 -2.23 -0.82
N LEU A 79 0.08 -1.98 0.34
CA LEU A 79 1.53 -1.87 0.41
C LEU A 79 2.19 -3.25 0.22
N ASP A 80 3.32 -3.27 -0.49
CA ASP A 80 4.28 -4.38 -0.38
C ASP A 80 4.80 -4.39 1.06
N ILE A 81 4.40 -5.39 1.84
CA ILE A 81 4.67 -5.45 3.28
C ILE A 81 6.15 -5.64 3.61
N PRO A 82 6.87 -6.60 2.99
CA PRO A 82 8.32 -6.68 3.12
C PRO A 82 9.02 -5.33 2.84
N TYR A 83 8.66 -4.66 1.75
CA TYR A 83 9.26 -3.39 1.39
C TYR A 83 8.92 -2.26 2.38
N ALA A 84 7.67 -2.18 2.82
CA ALA A 84 7.22 -1.22 3.81
C ALA A 84 7.94 -1.42 5.16
N GLN A 85 8.12 -2.68 5.59
CA GLN A 85 8.86 -3.02 6.80
C GLN A 85 10.31 -2.52 6.74
N GLU A 86 11.05 -2.83 5.67
CA GLU A 86 12.42 -2.34 5.49
C GLU A 86 12.49 -0.81 5.41
N THR A 87 11.47 -0.18 4.82
CA THR A 87 11.35 1.28 4.78
C THR A 87 11.21 1.87 6.18
N LEU A 88 10.39 1.27 7.07
CA LEU A 88 10.28 1.70 8.47
C LEU A 88 11.59 1.54 9.23
N ALA A 89 12.35 0.47 8.99
CA ALA A 89 13.66 0.28 9.61
C ALA A 89 14.64 1.40 9.21
N ASN A 90 14.62 1.82 7.95
CA ASN A 90 15.42 2.96 7.48
C ASN A 90 14.92 4.30 8.05
N LEU A 91 13.61 4.52 8.13
CA LEU A 91 13.05 5.71 8.75
C LEU A 91 13.40 5.81 10.24
N TYR A 92 13.36 4.71 10.98
CA TYR A 92 13.81 4.66 12.37
C TYR A 92 15.28 5.08 12.51
N ARG A 93 16.17 4.63 11.61
CA ARG A 93 17.58 5.04 11.63
C ARG A 93 17.77 6.56 11.45
N LEU A 94 16.91 7.19 10.66
CA LEU A 94 16.96 8.63 10.39
C LEU A 94 16.26 9.45 11.47
N TRP A 95 15.09 8.99 11.93
CA TRP A 95 14.25 9.68 12.92
C TRP A 95 14.76 9.50 14.36
N GLY A 96 15.38 8.35 14.65
CA GLY A 96 15.95 8.01 15.96
C GLY A 96 14.93 7.56 17.02
N ARG A 97 13.64 7.49 16.66
CA ARG A 97 12.54 7.04 17.53
C ARG A 97 11.62 6.09 16.75
N PRO A 98 10.82 5.25 17.45
CA PRO A 98 9.88 4.35 16.79
C PRO A 98 9.02 5.03 15.73
N VAL A 99 8.80 4.31 14.62
CA VAL A 99 8.01 4.76 13.48
C VAL A 99 6.91 3.74 13.23
N HIS A 100 5.70 4.25 13.01
CA HIS A 100 4.48 3.50 12.81
C HIS A 100 3.87 3.89 11.48
N ILE A 101 3.32 2.92 10.75
CA ILE A 101 2.52 3.16 9.55
C ILE A 101 1.22 2.38 9.63
N GLU A 102 0.12 3.11 9.54
CA GLU A 102 -1.23 2.56 9.38
C GLU A 102 -1.52 2.35 7.90
N THR A 103 -2.02 1.16 7.54
CA THR A 103 -2.48 0.84 6.19
C THR A 103 -3.69 -0.10 6.25
N CYS A 104 -4.47 -0.11 5.18
CA CYS A 104 -5.48 -1.13 4.94
C CYS A 104 -4.86 -2.33 4.18
N LEU A 105 -5.26 -3.55 4.53
CA LEU A 105 -5.02 -4.76 3.75
C LEU A 105 -6.33 -5.28 3.18
N GLU A 106 -6.30 -5.68 1.90
CA GLU A 106 -7.43 -6.18 1.13
C GLU A 106 -8.67 -5.26 1.20
N GLY A 107 -8.44 -3.96 1.42
CA GLY A 107 -9.48 -2.94 1.59
C GLY A 107 -10.41 -3.13 2.78
N LYS A 108 -10.09 -4.02 3.73
CA LYS A 108 -10.99 -4.40 4.84
C LYS A 108 -10.34 -4.35 6.22
N VAL A 109 -9.04 -4.56 6.31
CA VAL A 109 -8.35 -4.75 7.59
C VAL A 109 -7.34 -3.64 7.80
N ASN A 110 -7.63 -2.74 8.75
CA ASN A 110 -6.64 -1.74 9.17
C ASN A 110 -5.57 -2.41 10.02
N MET A 111 -4.33 -2.19 9.63
CA MET A 111 -3.14 -2.75 10.25
C MET A 111 -2.16 -1.62 10.56
N LEU A 112 -1.58 -1.68 11.75
CA LEU A 112 -0.47 -0.84 12.16
C LEU A 112 0.81 -1.67 12.11
N PHE A 113 1.74 -1.29 11.24
CA PHE A 113 3.10 -1.82 11.21
C PHE A 113 4.02 -0.84 11.91
N SER A 114 4.94 -1.36 12.71
CA SER A 114 5.86 -0.52 13.48
C SER A 114 7.28 -1.06 13.42
N PHE A 115 8.25 -0.15 13.56
CA PHE A 115 9.64 -0.50 13.81
C PHE A 115 10.18 0.31 14.98
N GLY A 116 10.86 -0.37 15.91
CA GLY A 116 11.48 0.24 17.08
C GLY A 116 12.67 -0.58 17.59
N PRO A 117 13.09 -0.37 18.85
CA PRO A 117 14.24 -1.07 19.45
C PRO A 117 14.14 -2.59 19.40
N ASP A 118 12.92 -3.12 19.54
CA ASP A 118 12.64 -4.57 19.54
C ASP A 118 12.43 -5.15 18.12
N GLY A 119 12.63 -4.33 17.08
CA GLY A 119 12.45 -4.70 15.67
C GLY A 119 11.04 -4.43 15.14
N HIS A 120 10.59 -5.27 14.21
CA HIS A 120 9.27 -5.15 13.57
C HIS A 120 8.16 -5.66 14.48
N SER A 121 7.07 -4.91 14.55
CA SER A 121 5.81 -5.38 15.16
C SER A 121 4.62 -5.04 14.26
N ARG A 122 3.53 -5.80 14.42
CA ARG A 122 2.27 -5.58 13.71
C ARG A 122 1.09 -5.73 14.65
N GLN A 123 0.10 -4.88 14.50
CA GLN A 123 -1.15 -4.89 15.26
C GLN A 123 -2.33 -4.67 14.32
N LYS A 124 -3.41 -5.42 14.52
CA LYS A 124 -4.68 -5.14 13.87
C LYS A 124 -5.37 -3.99 14.59
N LEU A 125 -5.79 -2.97 13.86
CA LEU A 125 -6.59 -1.88 14.39
C LEU A 125 -8.06 -2.27 14.27
N THR A 126 -8.78 -2.21 15.38
CA THR A 126 -10.23 -2.35 15.38
C THR A 126 -10.83 -1.03 14.96
N SER A 127 -11.56 -1.01 13.85
CA SER A 127 -12.45 0.09 13.49
C SER A 127 -13.59 0.12 14.51
N GLU A 128 -13.80 1.26 15.18
CA GLU A 128 -15.03 1.52 15.95
C GLU A 128 -16.26 1.62 15.03
#